data_AF-A0A0J9GSC2-F1
#
_entry.id   AF-A0A0J9GSC2-F1
#
_cell.length_a   1.000
_cell.length_b   1.000
_cell.length_c   1.000
_cell.angle_alpha   90.00
_cell.angle_beta   90.00
_cell.angle_gamma   90.00
#
_symmetry.space_group_name_H-M   'P 1'
#
loop_
_entity.id
_entity.type
_entity.pdbx_description
1 polymer ?
#
loop_
_entity_poly.entity_id
_entity_poly.type
_entity_poly.pdbx_seq_one_letter_code
_entity_poly.pdbx_strand_id
1 'polypeptide(L)'
;MNDDLQLLCEIGFASVRRGLRRDASSIFAALSEMRPENACGAIGSALIQVSRGDVTDAIETLGQVEETCQEAVHEAVQIRNMIAELAEARAA
;
A
#
# COMPACT_ATOMS: atom_id res chain seq x y z
N MET A 1 9.13 -14.00 -5.17
CA MET A 1 9.72 -13.04 -4.22
C MET A 1 10.80 -13.76 -3.42
N ASN A 2 11.96 -13.14 -3.15
CA ASN A 2 12.98 -13.73 -2.27
C ASN A 2 12.49 -13.60 -0.80
N ASP A 3 12.80 -14.59 0.04
CA ASP A 3 12.35 -14.69 1.44
C ASP A 3 12.60 -13.39 2.24
N ASP A 4 13.71 -12.69 2.01
CA ASP A 4 14.03 -11.45 2.70
C ASP A 4 13.07 -10.30 2.34
N LEU A 5 12.67 -10.20 1.06
CA LEU A 5 11.71 -9.20 0.60
C LEU A 5 10.30 -9.49 1.10
N GLN A 6 9.95 -10.78 1.18
CA GLN A 6 8.69 -11.20 1.78
C GLN A 6 8.64 -10.81 3.26
N LEU A 7 9.71 -11.09 4.01
CA LEU A 7 9.81 -10.73 5.41
C LEU A 7 9.75 -9.20 5.61
N LEU A 8 10.43 -8.42 4.77
CA LEU A 8 10.34 -6.95 4.80
C LEU A 8 8.89 -6.47 4.58
N CYS A 9 8.19 -7.07 3.62
CA CYS A 9 6.78 -6.76 3.36
C CYS A 9 5.90 -7.04 4.58
N GLU A 10 6.07 -8.21 5.21
CA GLU A 10 5.35 -8.61 6.43
C GLU A 10 5.61 -7.67 7.61
N ILE A 11 6.88 -7.24 7.81
CA ILE A 11 7.27 -6.27 8.83
C ILE A 11 6.64 -4.90 8.55
N GLY A 12 6.62 -4.47 7.29
CA GLY A 12 5.97 -3.23 6.85
C GLY A 12 4.49 -3.20 7.24
N PHE A 13 3.75 -4.25 6.90
CA PHE A 13 2.34 -4.37 7.26
C PHE A 13 2.10 -4.44 8.77
N ALA A 14 2.95 -5.16 9.51
CA ALA A 14 2.87 -5.21 10.97
C ALA A 14 3.10 -3.82 11.60
N SER A 15 4.01 -3.04 11.05
CA SER A 15 4.32 -1.67 11.49
C SER A 15 3.14 -0.72 11.28
N VAL A 16 2.46 -0.80 10.13
CA VAL A 16 1.23 -0.02 9.87
C VAL A 16 0.15 -0.33 10.91
N ARG A 17 -0.11 -1.61 11.18
CA ARG A 17 -1.12 -2.02 12.18
C ARG A 17 -0.80 -1.54 13.60
N ARG A 18 0.47 -1.29 13.92
CA ARG A 18 0.94 -0.76 15.21
C ARG A 18 1.01 0.76 15.26
N GLY A 19 0.64 1.46 14.18
CA GLY A 19 0.77 2.92 14.08
C GLY A 19 2.21 3.41 13.93
N LEU A 20 3.17 2.51 13.67
CA LEU A 20 4.59 2.83 13.44
C LEU A 20 4.80 3.32 12.01
N ARG A 21 4.15 4.45 11.69
CA ARG A 21 4.04 4.97 10.32
C ARG A 21 5.39 5.32 9.70
N ARG A 22 6.32 5.88 10.48
CA ARG A 22 7.63 6.31 9.97
C ARG A 22 8.49 5.13 9.51
N ASP A 23 8.52 4.07 10.32
CA ASP A 23 9.29 2.86 10.04
C ASP A 23 8.68 2.11 8.85
N ALA A 24 7.35 2.02 8.80
CA ALA A 24 6.63 1.44 7.67
C ALA A 24 6.90 2.19 6.35
N SER A 25 6.92 3.53 6.37
CA SER A 25 7.19 4.34 5.17
C SER A 25 8.56 4.02 4.56
N SER A 26 9.61 3.90 5.38
CA SER A 26 10.95 3.57 4.87
C SER A 26 11.03 2.18 4.26
N ILE A 27 10.33 1.19 4.82
CA ILE A 27 10.28 -0.17 4.29
C ILE A 27 9.60 -0.21 2.93
N PHE A 28 8.42 0.42 2.81
CA PHE A 28 7.66 0.39 1.56
C PHE A 28 8.32 1.20 0.44
N ALA A 29 9.00 2.30 0.77
CA ALA A 29 9.83 3.02 -0.20
C ALA A 29 10.95 2.11 -0.74
N ALA A 30 11.66 1.40 0.12
CA ALA A 30 12.69 0.46 -0.29
C ALA A 30 12.12 -0.68 -1.16
N LEU A 31 10.95 -1.22 -0.81
CA LEU A 31 10.29 -2.26 -1.63
C LEU A 31 9.93 -1.75 -3.03
N SER A 32 9.41 -0.53 -3.16
CA SER A 32 9.12 0.08 -4.46
C SER A 32 10.38 0.30 -5.31
N GLU A 33 11.51 0.65 -4.69
CA GLU A 33 12.78 0.82 -5.40
C GLU A 33 13.39 -0.54 -5.81
N MET A 34 13.33 -1.54 -4.93
CA MET A 34 13.93 -2.85 -5.17
C MET A 34 13.10 -3.72 -6.14
N ARG A 35 11.78 -3.50 -6.18
CA ARG A 35 10.81 -4.26 -6.99
C ARG A 35 9.75 -3.34 -7.59
N PRO A 36 10.13 -2.45 -8.54
CA PRO A 36 9.20 -1.51 -9.15
C PRO A 36 8.03 -2.19 -9.87
N GLU A 37 8.19 -3.44 -10.31
CA GLU A 37 7.14 -4.24 -10.95
C GLU A 37 6.13 -4.84 -9.96
N ASN A 38 6.33 -4.69 -8.65
CA ASN A 38 5.49 -5.27 -7.61
C ASN A 38 4.76 -4.20 -6.79
N ALA A 39 3.43 -4.31 -6.74
CA ALA A 39 2.57 -3.32 -6.10
C ALA A 39 2.69 -3.26 -4.56
N CYS A 40 3.40 -4.19 -3.90
CA CYS A 40 3.48 -4.25 -2.43
C CYS A 40 3.96 -2.94 -1.77
N GLY A 41 4.95 -2.26 -2.36
CA GLY A 41 5.43 -0.97 -1.84
C GLY A 41 4.37 0.13 -1.94
N ALA A 42 3.64 0.18 -3.05
CA ALA A 42 2.53 1.12 -3.22
C ALA A 42 1.33 0.79 -2.31
N ILE A 43 1.00 -0.50 -2.14
CA ILE A 43 -0.04 -0.95 -1.21
C ILE A 43 0.27 -0.48 0.21
N GLY A 44 1.51 -0.69 0.67
CA GLY A 44 1.93 -0.23 1.98
C GLY A 44 1.86 1.28 2.14
N SER A 45 2.25 2.03 1.11
CA SER A 45 2.15 3.50 1.07
C SER A 45 0.70 3.98 1.17
N ALA A 46 -0.21 3.34 0.43
CA ALA A 46 -1.65 3.59 0.47
C ALA A 46 -2.26 3.36 1.85
N LEU A 47 -1.88 2.27 2.53
CA LEU A 47 -2.35 2.01 3.89
C LEU A 47 -1.85 3.06 4.90
N ILE A 48 -0.63 3.58 4.71
CA ILE A 48 -0.11 4.68 5.53
C ILE A 48 -0.91 5.96 5.29
N GLN A 49 -1.20 6.30 4.03
CA GLN A 49 -2.04 7.45 3.64
C GLN A 49 -3.44 7.33 4.28
N VAL A 50 -4.12 6.18 4.15
CA VAL A 50 -5.40 5.92 4.82
C VAL A 50 -5.30 6.10 6.33
N SER A 51 -4.22 5.62 6.96
CA SER A 51 -4.04 5.79 8.40
C SER A 51 -3.90 7.26 8.84
N ARG A 52 -3.49 8.15 7.94
CA ARG A 52 -3.39 9.61 8.16
C ARG A 52 -4.68 10.36 7.83
N GLY A 53 -5.64 9.70 7.16
CA GLY A 53 -6.86 10.32 6.64
C GLY A 53 -6.73 10.77 5.18
N ASP A 54 -5.60 10.51 4.54
CA ASP A 54 -5.28 10.92 3.16
C ASP A 54 -5.88 9.91 2.16
N VAL A 55 -7.21 9.75 2.21
CA VAL A 55 -7.93 8.69 1.48
C VAL A 55 -7.84 8.86 -0.04
N THR A 56 -7.92 10.10 -0.54
CA THR A 56 -7.80 10.41 -1.97
C THR A 56 -6.43 9.99 -2.51
N ASP A 57 -5.36 10.38 -1.82
CA ASP A 57 -3.98 10.03 -2.20
C ASP A 57 -3.76 8.51 -2.24
N ALA A 58 -4.41 7.76 -1.32
CA ALA A 58 -4.36 6.31 -1.30
C ALA A 58 -5.01 5.68 -2.55
N ILE A 59 -6.15 6.20 -2.97
CA ILE A 59 -6.84 5.73 -4.18
C ILE A 59 -6.02 6.04 -5.43
N GLU A 60 -5.45 7.24 -5.52
CA GLU A 60 -4.60 7.63 -6.65
C GLU A 60 -3.33 6.77 -6.73
N THR A 61 -2.66 6.56 -5.59
CA THR A 61 -1.46 5.71 -5.49
C THR A 61 -1.74 4.29 -5.96
N LEU A 62 -2.87 3.71 -5.55
CA LEU A 62 -3.27 2.37 -5.98
C LEU A 62 -3.72 2.32 -7.44
N GLY A 63 -4.33 3.39 -7.96
CA GLY A 63 -4.70 3.47 -9.37
C GLY A 63 -3.48 3.46 -10.30
N GLN A 64 -2.39 4.15 -9.92
CA GLN A 64 -1.17 4.20 -10.73
C GLN A 64 -0.49 2.84 -10.88
N VAL A 65 -0.57 1.96 -9.87
CA VAL A 65 0.06 0.63 -9.95
C VAL A 65 -0.69 -0.36 -10.81
N GLU A 66 -1.98 -0.13 -11.11
CA GLU A 66 -2.74 -0.96 -12.05
C GLU A 66 -2.17 -0.87 -13.47
N GLU A 67 -1.58 0.27 -13.82
CA GLU A 67 -1.00 0.51 -15.14
C GLU A 67 0.49 0.16 -15.21
N THR A 68 1.19 0.13 -14.07
CA THR A 68 2.66 0.10 -14.02
C THR A 68 3.26 -1.16 -13.40
N CYS A 69 2.54 -1.86 -12.54
CA CYS A 69 3.01 -3.09 -11.90
C CYS A 69 2.46 -4.35 -12.60
N GLN A 70 3.13 -5.49 -12.38
CA GLN A 70 2.72 -6.81 -12.88
C GLN A 70 2.43 -7.79 -11.73
N GLU A 71 3.09 -7.62 -10.58
CA GLU A 71 2.89 -8.43 -9.38
C GLU A 71 2.01 -7.69 -8.35
N ALA A 72 1.21 -8.44 -7.60
CA ALA A 72 0.33 -7.94 -6.53
C ALA A 72 -0.72 -6.87 -6.95
N VAL A 73 -0.98 -6.74 -8.26
CA VAL A 73 -1.93 -5.75 -8.80
C VAL A 73 -3.36 -6.07 -8.40
N HIS A 74 -3.74 -7.34 -8.38
CA HIS A 74 -5.10 -7.75 -8.01
C HIS A 74 -5.44 -7.31 -6.58
N GLU A 75 -4.50 -7.50 -5.67
CA GLU A 75 -4.59 -7.07 -4.28
C GLU A 75 -4.67 -5.55 -4.17
N ALA A 76 -3.88 -4.81 -4.97
CA ALA A 76 -3.96 -3.35 -5.02
C ALA A 76 -5.35 -2.86 -5.45
N VAL A 77 -5.94 -3.47 -6.49
CA VAL A 77 -7.30 -3.16 -6.96
C VAL A 77 -8.34 -3.42 -5.87
N GLN A 78 -8.27 -4.58 -5.21
CA GLN A 78 -9.21 -4.93 -4.13
C GLN A 78 -9.15 -3.95 -2.97
N ILE A 79 -7.93 -3.57 -2.54
CA ILE A 79 -7.74 -2.61 -1.47
C ILE A 79 -8.25 -1.23 -1.88
N ARG A 80 -8.00 -0.79 -3.13
CA ARG A 80 -8.49 0.49 -3.66
C ARG A 80 -10.01 0.57 -3.60
N ASN A 81 -10.70 -0.46 -4.09
CA ASN A 81 -12.17 -0.53 -4.09
C ASN A 81 -12.72 -0.48 -2.65
N MET A 82 -12.13 -1.26 -1.73
CA MET A 82 -12.53 -1.23 -0.32
C MET A 82 -12.34 0.15 0.32
N ILE A 83 -11.24 0.84 0.00
CA ILE A 83 -10.99 2.21 0.49
C ILE A 83 -12.05 3.17 -0.04
N ALA A 84 -12.37 3.10 -1.34
CA ALA A 84 -13.39 3.94 -1.97
C ALA A 84 -14.78 3.72 -1.35
N GLU A 85 -15.23 2.48 -1.20
CA GLU A 85 -16.52 2.13 -0.57
C GLU A 85 -16.62 2.67 0.87
N LEU A 86 -15.55 2.52 1.66
CA LEU A 86 -15.49 3.03 3.03
C LEU A 86 -15.52 4.57 3.09
N ALA A 87 -14.94 5.24 2.09
CA ALA A 87 -14.95 6.70 2.00
C ALA A 87 -16.37 7.22 1.71
N GLU A 88 -17.05 6.61 0.74
CA GLU A 88 -18.44 6.92 0.39
C GLU A 88 -19.40 6.70 1.57
N ALA A 89 -19.27 5.56 2.25
CA ALA A 89 -20.09 5.24 3.42
C ALA A 89 -19.93 6.22 4.60
N ARG A 90 -18.79 6.91 4.71
CA ARG A 90 -18.53 7.93 5.74
C ARG A 90 -19.02 9.34 5.35
N ALA A 91 -19.30 9.56 4.07
CA ALA A 91 -19.77 10.83 3.54
C ALA A 91 -21.31 10.92 3.47
N ALA A 92 -22.01 9.78 3.61
CA ALA A 92 -23.47 9.66 3.68
C ALA A 92 -24.02 9.88 5.09
#